data_AF-A0A847BHA0-F1
#
_entry.id   AF-A0A847BHA0-F1
#
_cell.length_a   1.000
_cell.length_b   1.000
_cell.length_c   1.000
_cell.angle_alpha   90.00
_cell.angle_beta   90.00
_cell.angle_gamma   90.00
#
_symmetry.space_group_name_H-M   'P 1'
#
loop_
_entity.id
_entity.type
_entity.pdbx_description
1 polymer ?
#
loop_
_entity_poly.entity_id
_entity_poly.type
_entity_poly.pdbx_seq_one_letter_code
_entity_poly.pdbx_strand_id
1 'polypeptide(L)'
;AGTAIGEVMTLIEAAGAQAAGVVIALDRQECGQAGDEIKRQSAIQEVESRYSIPVVSIVTLDMVLAYLEEQGGEAFAHHAEAIRDYRARYGVGGV
;
A
#
# COMPACT_ATOMS: atom_id res chain seq x y z
N ALA A 1 -3.82 2.59 -8.45
CA ALA A 1 -2.56 1.90 -8.06
C ALA A 1 -2.85 0.40 -7.97
N GLY A 2 -1.99 -0.48 -8.50
CA GLY A 2 -2.21 -1.94 -8.53
C GLY A 2 -2.12 -2.60 -9.91
N THR A 3 -2.10 -1.79 -10.98
CA THR A 3 -2.05 -2.28 -12.38
C THR A 3 -0.76 -3.06 -12.68
N ALA A 4 0.40 -2.57 -12.24
CA ALA A 4 1.69 -3.19 -12.52
C ALA A 4 1.82 -4.61 -11.94
N ILE A 5 1.29 -4.86 -10.74
CA ILE A 5 1.34 -6.20 -10.13
C ILE A 5 0.48 -7.17 -10.94
N GLY A 6 -0.73 -6.78 -11.32
CA GLY A 6 -1.63 -7.64 -12.09
C GLY A 6 -1.05 -8.07 -13.45
N GLU A 7 -0.38 -7.15 -14.14
CA GLU A 7 0.30 -7.45 -15.42
C GLU A 7 1.45 -8.45 -15.24
N VAL A 8 2.29 -8.26 -14.23
CA VAL A 8 3.41 -9.18 -13.93
C VAL A 8 2.90 -10.57 -13.55
N MET A 9 1.84 -10.67 -12.74
CA MET A 9 1.25 -11.96 -12.36
C MET A 9 0.74 -12.73 -13.59
N THR A 10 0.12 -12.02 -14.53
CA THR A 10 -0.33 -12.60 -15.81
C THR A 10 0.85 -13.18 -16.61
N LEU A 11 2.01 -12.49 -16.62
CA LEU A 11 3.21 -12.98 -17.30
C LEU A 11 3.80 -14.24 -16.63
N ILE A 12 3.81 -14.28 -15.30
CA ILE A 12 4.29 -15.44 -14.53
C ILE A 12 3.41 -16.66 -14.80
N GLU A 13 2.09 -16.48 -14.76
CA GLU A 13 1.11 -17.53 -15.08
C GLU A 13 1.25 -18.02 -16.53
N ALA A 14 1.41 -17.10 -17.49
CA ALA A 14 1.62 -17.43 -18.90
C ALA A 14 2.92 -18.23 -19.14
N ALA A 15 3.93 -18.05 -18.27
CA ALA A 15 5.15 -18.84 -18.28
C ALA A 15 5.01 -20.22 -17.60
N GLY A 16 3.82 -20.57 -17.09
CA GLY A 16 3.56 -21.81 -16.36
C GLY A 16 4.16 -21.83 -14.96
N ALA A 17 4.50 -20.66 -14.41
CA ALA A 17 5.06 -20.50 -13.07
C ALA A 17 4.00 -20.00 -12.08
N GLN A 18 4.27 -20.18 -10.79
CA GLN A 18 3.46 -19.64 -9.71
C GLN A 18 4.32 -18.66 -8.90
N ALA A 19 3.80 -17.45 -8.69
CA ALA A 19 4.44 -16.47 -7.83
C ALA A 19 4.40 -16.96 -6.37
N ALA A 20 5.50 -16.78 -5.64
CA ALA A 20 5.57 -17.13 -4.22
C ALA A 20 5.12 -15.97 -3.30
N GLY A 21 5.15 -14.73 -3.81
CA GLY A 21 4.87 -13.52 -3.04
C GLY A 21 5.33 -12.27 -3.78
N VAL A 22 4.95 -11.10 -3.26
CA VAL A 22 5.41 -9.79 -3.74
C VAL A 22 6.15 -9.08 -2.61
N VAL A 23 7.25 -8.40 -2.93
CA VAL A 23 7.93 -7.50 -2.00
C VAL A 23 7.84 -6.08 -2.53
N ILE A 24 7.43 -5.14 -1.67
CA ILE A 24 7.33 -3.72 -1.99
C ILE A 24 8.15 -2.88 -1.00
N ALA A 25 8.60 -1.71 -1.44
CA ALA A 25 9.33 -0.81 -0.56
C ALA A 25 8.41 -0.19 0.51
N LEU A 26 7.28 0.38 0.10
CA LEU A 26 6.36 1.09 0.98
C LEU A 26 4.94 0.62 0.77
N ASP A 27 4.32 0.13 1.85
CA ASP A 27 2.86 0.01 1.93
C ASP A 27 2.26 1.35 2.35
N ARG A 28 1.55 2.00 1.43
CA ARG A 28 0.88 3.29 1.66
C ARG A 28 -0.36 3.16 2.55
N GLN A 29 -0.84 1.94 2.81
CA GLN A 29 -2.03 1.64 3.61
C GLN A 29 -3.26 2.43 3.14
N GLU A 30 -3.39 2.61 1.83
CA GLU A 30 -4.48 3.37 1.22
C GLU A 30 -5.50 2.47 0.53
N CYS A 31 -6.76 2.85 0.62
CA CYS A 31 -7.85 2.29 -0.13
C CYS A 31 -7.57 2.44 -1.64
N GLY A 32 -7.88 1.39 -2.39
CA GLY A 32 -7.92 1.48 -3.85
C GLY A 32 -8.95 2.51 -4.31
N GLN A 33 -8.73 3.08 -5.49
CA GLN A 33 -9.69 3.98 -6.14
C GLN A 33 -10.12 3.41 -7.49
N ALA A 34 -11.39 3.60 -7.84
CA ALA A 34 -11.93 3.30 -9.16
C ALA A 34 -12.71 4.54 -9.66
N GLY A 35 -12.05 5.39 -10.43
CA GLY A 35 -12.58 6.73 -10.71
C GLY A 35 -12.62 7.58 -9.44
N ASP A 36 -13.74 8.24 -9.18
CA ASP A 36 -13.94 9.06 -7.97
C ASP A 36 -14.37 8.25 -6.74
N GLU A 37 -14.54 6.93 -6.87
CA GLU A 37 -14.97 6.05 -5.79
C GLU A 37 -13.78 5.45 -5.01
N ILE A 38 -13.83 5.57 -3.68
CA ILE A 38 -12.91 4.91 -2.76
C ILE A 38 -13.41 3.49 -2.48
N LYS A 39 -12.60 2.49 -2.83
CA LYS A 39 -12.87 1.08 -2.49
C LYS A 39 -12.62 0.83 -1.00
N ARG A 40 -13.18 -0.25 -0.46
CA ARG A 40 -12.90 -0.66 0.93
C ARG A 40 -11.52 -1.30 1.14
N GLN A 41 -10.93 -1.87 0.09
CA GLN A 41 -9.68 -2.62 0.18
C GLN A 41 -8.53 -1.85 -0.46
N SER A 42 -7.32 -2.04 0.05
CA SER A 42 -6.10 -1.55 -0.60
C SER A 42 -5.78 -2.38 -1.85
N ALA A 43 -4.94 -1.81 -2.73
CA ALA A 43 -4.40 -2.56 -3.86
C ALA A 43 -3.63 -3.82 -3.43
N ILE A 44 -3.00 -3.80 -2.25
CA ILE A 44 -2.28 -4.93 -1.68
C ILE A 44 -3.26 -6.03 -1.27
N GLN A 45 -4.30 -5.69 -0.51
CA GLN A 45 -5.34 -6.64 -0.10
C GLN A 45 -6.05 -7.26 -1.32
N GLU A 46 -6.25 -6.49 -2.39
CA GLU A 46 -6.81 -6.99 -3.64
C GLU A 46 -5.89 -8.04 -4.30
N VAL A 47 -4.57 -7.80 -4.30
CA VAL A 47 -3.56 -8.75 -4.82
C VAL A 47 -3.50 -10.02 -3.97
N GLU A 48 -3.39 -9.89 -2.65
CA GLU A 48 -3.31 -11.04 -1.74
C GLU A 48 -4.54 -11.93 -1.87
N SER A 49 -5.74 -11.33 -1.89
CA SER A 49 -6.99 -12.08 -2.05
C SER A 49 -7.11 -12.71 -3.43
N ARG A 50 -6.71 -12.01 -4.49
CA ARG A 50 -6.88 -12.47 -5.87
C ARG A 50 -5.95 -13.62 -6.23
N TYR A 51 -4.70 -13.54 -5.79
CA TYR A 51 -3.66 -14.49 -6.20
C TYR A 51 -3.27 -15.48 -5.09
N SER A 52 -3.82 -15.32 -3.88
CA SER A 52 -3.51 -16.18 -2.73
C SER A 52 -2.01 -16.26 -2.41
N ILE A 53 -1.32 -15.13 -2.54
CA ILE A 53 0.11 -14.99 -2.22
C ILE A 53 0.33 -13.84 -1.23
N PRO A 54 1.36 -13.91 -0.38
CA PRO A 54 1.67 -12.82 0.55
C PRO A 54 2.26 -11.60 -0.18
N VAL A 55 1.94 -10.40 0.30
CA VAL A 55 2.62 -9.16 -0.06
C VAL A 55 3.33 -8.60 1.17
N VAL A 56 4.65 -8.43 1.10
CA VAL A 56 5.47 -7.96 2.21
C VAL A 56 6.03 -6.58 1.88
N SER A 57 5.92 -5.64 2.81
CA SER A 57 6.49 -4.30 2.69
C SER A 57 7.74 -4.13 3.56
N ILE A 58 8.69 -3.33 3.10
CA ILE A 58 9.87 -2.94 3.90
C ILE A 58 9.46 -1.91 4.96
N VAL A 59 8.61 -0.96 4.59
CA VAL A 59 8.03 0.04 5.50
C VAL A 59 6.54 0.26 5.23
N THR A 60 5.81 0.77 6.22
CA THR A 60 4.41 1.20 6.10
C THR A 60 4.28 2.71 6.25
N LEU A 61 3.15 3.29 5.82
CA LEU A 61 2.85 4.71 6.04
C LEU A 61 2.84 5.06 7.54
N ASP A 62 2.35 4.14 8.39
CA ASP A 62 2.38 4.30 9.84
C ASP A 62 3.82 4.41 10.38
N MET A 63 4.76 3.62 9.86
CA MET A 63 6.18 3.74 10.23
C MET A 63 6.79 5.06 9.75
N VAL A 64 6.42 5.52 8.55
CA VAL A 64 6.85 6.83 8.04
C VAL A 64 6.33 7.95 8.93
N LEU A 65 5.06 7.91 9.32
CA LEU A 65 4.48 8.91 10.21
C LEU A 65 5.16 8.91 11.58
N ALA A 66 5.36 7.75 12.19
CA ALA A 66 6.08 7.61 13.46
C ALA A 66 7.50 8.20 13.38
N TYR A 67 8.23 7.91 12.28
CA TYR A 67 9.55 8.49 12.07
C TYR A 67 9.55 10.02 11.99
N LEU A 68 8.58 10.61 11.28
CA LEU A 68 8.49 12.07 11.17
C LEU A 68 8.15 12.73 12.52
N GLU A 69 7.33 12.07 13.33
CA GLU A 69 6.94 12.56 14.66
C GLU A 69 8.08 12.45 15.68
N GLU A 70 8.89 11.40 15.62
CA GLU A 70 9.95 11.13 16.59
C GLU A 70 11.31 11.74 16.21
N GLN A 71 11.65 11.71 14.92
CA GLN A 71 13.01 11.99 14.42
C GLN A 71 13.06 13.14 13.40
N GLY A 72 11.91 13.55 12.82
CA GLY A 72 11.87 14.63 11.82
C GLY A 72 12.21 15.99 12.41
N GLY A 73 11.85 16.25 13.67
CA GLY A 73 11.96 17.59 14.25
C GLY A 73 10.99 18.59 13.61
N GLU A 74 11.07 19.86 14.01
CA GLU A 74 10.07 20.89 13.64
C GLU A 74 9.93 21.10 12.12
N ALA A 75 11.00 20.90 11.35
CA ALA A 75 10.99 21.06 9.90
C ALA A 75 10.02 20.12 9.17
N PHE A 76 9.67 18.98 9.76
CA PHE A 76 8.77 18.00 9.15
C PHE A 76 7.38 17.93 9.79
N ALA A 77 7.09 18.77 10.80
CA ALA A 77 5.81 18.76 11.50
C ALA A 77 4.61 18.95 10.54
N HIS A 78 4.75 19.85 9.57
CA HIS A 78 3.72 20.07 8.55
C HIS A 78 3.51 18.85 7.63
N HIS A 79 4.56 18.08 7.34
CA HIS A 79 4.44 16.85 6.56
C HIS A 79 3.73 15.75 7.34
N ALA A 80 4.01 15.62 8.64
CA ALA A 80 3.30 14.68 9.51
C ALA A 80 1.79 14.99 9.56
N GLU A 81 1.41 16.27 9.68
CA GLU A 81 0.01 16.70 9.64
C GLU A 81 -0.65 16.37 8.29
N ALA A 82 0.00 16.70 7.18
CA ALA A 82 -0.51 16.40 5.84
C ALA A 82 -0.69 14.89 5.60
N ILE A 83 0.21 14.05 6.13
CA ILE A 83 0.11 12.60 6.05
C ILE A 83 -1.05 12.06 6.90
N ARG A 84 -1.28 12.61 8.10
CA ARG A 84 -2.45 12.25 8.93
C ARG A 84 -3.75 12.56 8.22
N ASP A 85 -3.86 13.75 7.63
CA ASP A 85 -5.04 14.16 6.85
C ASP A 85 -5.25 13.25 5.64
N TYR A 86 -4.17 12.90 4.93
CA TYR A 86 -4.22 11.97 3.82
C TYR A 86 -4.73 10.59 4.27
N ARG A 87 -4.18 10.05 5.37
CA ARG A 87 -4.59 8.76 5.95
C ARG A 87 -6.03 8.79 6.45
N ALA A 88 -6.50 9.89 7.03
CA ALA A 88 -7.89 10.03 7.45
C ALA A 88 -8.86 9.97 6.26
N ARG A 89 -8.44 10.47 5.09
CA ARG A 89 -9.27 10.49 3.87
C ARG A 89 -9.21 9.19 3.06
N TYR A 90 -8.03 8.57 2.99
CA TYR A 90 -7.76 7.48 2.05
C TYR A 90 -7.25 6.20 2.71
N GLY A 91 -6.99 6.21 4.02
CA GLY A 91 -6.46 5.05 4.73
C GLY A 91 -7.45 3.89 4.73
N VAL A 92 -6.92 2.67 4.63
CA VAL A 92 -7.72 1.49 4.93
C VAL A 92 -8.05 1.46 6.43
N GLY A 93 -9.31 1.24 6.78
CA GLY A 93 -9.70 1.00 8.17
C GLY A 93 -8.95 -0.22 8.69
N GLY A 94 -8.19 -0.05 9.78
CA GLY A 94 -7.45 -1.16 10.39
C GLY A 94 -8.37 -2.34 10.67
N VAL A 95 -7.92 -3.54 10.28
CA VAL A 95 -8.53 -4.82 10.65
C VAL A 95 -8.37 -5.04 12.15
#